data_AF-A0A072NSF0-F1
#
_entry.id   AF-A0A072NSF0-F1
#
_cell.length_a   1.000
_cell.length_b   1.000
_cell.length_c   1.000
_cell.angle_alpha   90.00
_cell.angle_beta   90.00
_cell.angle_gamma   90.00
#
_symmetry.space_group_name_H-M   'P 1'
#
loop_
_entity.id
_entity.type
_entity.pdbx_description
1 polymer ?
#
loop_
_entity_poly.entity_id
_entity_poly.type
_entity_poly.pdbx_seq_one_letter_code
_entity_poly.pdbx_strand_id
1 'polypeptide(L)' 'MTKVTDAKQGVTSYGYDGNGNHITVTDAKGNVTKYDYNEFNLVSKITILLNLA' A
#
# COMPACT_ATOMS: atom_id res chain seq x y z
N MET A 1 -3.87 8.21 -5.65
CA MET A 1 -4.46 7.12 -4.84
C MET A 1 -5.50 6.40 -5.68
N THR A 2 -5.40 5.08 -5.82
CA THR A 2 -6.40 4.26 -6.51
C THR A 2 -7.07 3.32 -5.51
N LYS A 3 -8.26 2.79 -5.87
CA LYS A 3 -9.01 1.85 -5.05
C LYS A 3 -9.53 0.72 -5.93
N VAL A 4 -9.50 -0.50 -5.38
CA VAL A 4 -10.09 -1.70 -5.98
C VAL A 4 -11.07 -2.28 -4.97
N THR A 5 -12.28 -2.57 -5.44
CA THR A 5 -13.31 -3.25 -4.65
C THR A 5 -13.48 -4.66 -5.19
N ASP A 6 -13.35 -5.67 -4.33
CA ASP A 6 -13.56 -7.07 -4.70
C ASP A 6 -15.06 -7.46 -4.69
N ALA A 7 -15.37 -8.67 -5.15
CA ALA A 7 -16.76 -9.16 -5.21
C ALA A 7 -17.44 -9.34 -3.83
N LYS A 8 -16.66 -9.33 -2.74
CA LYS A 8 -17.16 -9.36 -1.36
C LYS A 8 -17.25 -7.95 -0.78
N GLN A 9 -17.15 -6.91 -1.62
CA GLN A 9 -17.16 -5.50 -1.25
C GLN A 9 -15.95 -5.07 -0.40
N GLY A 10 -14.90 -5.90 -0.32
CA GLY A 10 -13.64 -5.53 0.34
C GLY A 10 -12.91 -4.47 -0.47
N VAL A 11 -12.45 -3.40 0.19
CA VAL A 11 -11.77 -2.28 -0.47
C VAL A 11 -10.27 -2.33 -0.18
N THR A 12 -9.46 -2.43 -1.21
CA THR A 12 -8.01 -2.22 -1.14
C THR A 12 -7.66 -0.88 -1.77
N SER A 13 -6.82 -0.09 -1.12
CA SER A 13 -6.37 1.20 -1.64
C SER A 13 -4.86 1.29 -1.77
N TYR A 14 -4.41 2.00 -2.80
CA TYR A 14 -3.01 2.12 -3.19
C TYR A 14 -2.59 3.59 -3.25
N GLY A 15 -1.50 3.92 -2.58
CA GLY A 15 -0.78 5.19 -2.71
C GLY A 15 0.44 5.01 -3.62
N TYR A 16 0.77 6.06 -4.38
CA TYR A 16 1.88 6.04 -5.34
C TYR A 16 2.81 7.23 -5.12
N ASP A 17 4.10 7.04 -5.40
CA ASP A 17 5.04 8.15 -5.58
C ASP A 17 4.92 8.77 -6.98
N GLY A 18 5.75 9.80 -7.25
CA GLY A 18 5.79 10.47 -8.56
C GLY A 18 6.32 9.61 -9.71
N ASN A 19 7.00 8.50 -9.41
CA ASN A 19 7.50 7.54 -10.39
C ASN A 19 6.49 6.40 -10.66
N GLY A 20 5.36 6.38 -9.95
CA GLY A 20 4.33 5.35 -10.09
C GLY A 20 4.59 4.08 -9.28
N ASN A 21 5.51 4.09 -8.33
CA ASN A 21 5.69 2.96 -7.42
C ASN A 21 4.67 3.00 -6.29
N HIS A 22 4.28 1.84 -5.76
CA HIS A 22 3.40 1.76 -4.59
C HIS A 22 4.12 2.19 -3.32
N ILE A 23 3.72 3.30 -2.71
CA ILE A 23 4.25 3.71 -1.38
C ILE A 23 3.38 3.21 -0.23
N THR A 24 2.09 2.95 -0.47
CA THR A 24 1.16 2.42 0.53
C THR A 24 0.16 1.46 -0.10
N VAL A 25 -0.14 0.37 0.60
CA VAL A 25 -1.24 -0.55 0.30
C VAL A 25 -2.03 -0.72 1.58
N THR A 26 -3.32 -0.36 1.57
CA THR A 26 -4.23 -0.60 2.68
C THR A 26 -5.24 -1.65 2.25
N ASP A 27 -5.26 -2.80 2.93
CA ASP A 27 -6.20 -3.88 2.63
C ASP A 27 -7.60 -3.61 3.22
N ALA A 28 -8.55 -4.48 2.88
CA ALA A 28 -9.94 -4.36 3.34
C ALA A 28 -10.11 -4.55 4.87
N LYS A 29 -9.10 -5.05 5.57
CA LYS A 29 -9.07 -5.20 7.04
C LYS A 29 -8.44 -3.99 7.73
N GLY A 30 -7.96 -3.01 6.96
CA GLY A 30 -7.27 -1.83 7.45
C GLY A 30 -5.78 -2.06 7.73
N ASN A 31 -5.21 -3.21 7.39
CA ASN A 31 -3.77 -3.40 7.49
C ASN A 31 -3.07 -2.56 6.43
N VAL A 32 -1.95 -1.96 6.80
CA VAL A 32 -1.17 -1.08 5.93
C VAL A 32 0.21 -1.65 5.69
N THR A 33 0.57 -1.83 4.43
CA THR A 33 1.95 -2.07 4.00
C THR A 33 2.48 -0.78 3.38
N LYS A 34 3.63 -0.30 3.86
CA LYS A 34 4.35 0.84 3.28
C LYS A 34 5.65 0.38 2.65
N TYR A 35 6.00 1.01 1.53
CA TYR A 35 7.25 0.78 0.83
C TYR A 35 8.00 2.11 0.71
N ASP A 36 9.27 2.08 1.09
CA ASP A 36 10.20 3.17 0.79
C ASP A 36 11.11 2.73 -0.37
N TYR A 37 11.45 3.68 -1.24
CA TYR A 37 12.31 3.45 -2.39
C TYR A 37 13.59 4.27 -2.26
N ASN A 38 14.72 3.72 -2.70
CA ASN A 38 15.97 4.46 -2.81
C ASN A 38 16.05 5.27 -4.13
N GLU A 39 17.15 5.99 -4.31
CA GLU A 39 17.41 6.80 -5.51
C GLU A 39 17.46 6.00 -6.82
N PHE A 40 17.67 4.68 -6.74
CA PHE A 40 17.66 3.76 -7.90
C PHE A 40 16.27 3.18 -8.17
N ASN A 41 15.22 3.70 -7.52
CA ASN A 41 13.85 3.25 -7.66
C ASN A 41 13.65 1.78 -7.21
N LEU A 42 14.47 1.30 -6.29
CA LEU A 42 14.39 -0.03 -5.69
C LEU A 42 13.83 0.07 -4.27
N VAL A 43 13.05 -0.93 -3.86
CA VAL A 43 12.52 -1.01 -2.49
C VAL A 43 13.68 -1.08 -1.50
N SER A 44 13.76 -0.10 -0.62
CA SER A 44 14.78 0.03 0.42
C SER A 44 14.27 -0.39 1.79
N LYS A 45 12.95 -0.30 2.01
CA LYS A 45 12.31 -0.69 3.27
C LYS A 45 10.86 -1.07 3.05
N ILE A 46 10.39 -2.06 3.83
CA ILE A 46 9.00 -2.44 3.92
C ILE A 46 8.58 -2.30 5.39
N THR A 47 7.48 -1.58 5.64
CA THR A 47 6.89 -1.46 6.98
C THR A 47 5.48 -2.02 6.97
N ILE A 48 5.19 -2.95 7.87
CA ILE A 48 3.85 -3.57 8.03
C ILE A 48 3.23 -3.03 9.31
N LEU A 49 2.03 -2.47 9.18
CA LEU A 49 1.20 -2.01 10.29
C LEU A 49 -0.07 -2.85 10.30
N LEU A 50 -0.24 -3.62 11.36
CA LEU A 50 -1.44 -4.43 11.56
C LEU A 50 -2.50 -3.59 12.26
N ASN A 51 -3.74 -3.67 11.76
CA ASN A 51 -4.87 -3.12 12.48
C ASN A 51 -5.21 -4.08 13.63
N LEU A 52 -4.90 -3.67 14.86
CA LEU A 52 -5.26 -4.40 16.07
C LEU A 52 -6.63 -3.89 16.51
N ALA A 53 -7.65 -4.74 16.38
CA ALA A 53 -9.00 -4.48 16.85
C ALA A 53 -9.09 -4.55 18.38
#